data_AF-A0A0K2RB05-F1
#
_entry.id   AF-A0A0K2RB05-F1
#
_cell.length_a   1.000
_cell.length_b   1.000
_cell.length_c   1.000
_cell.angle_alpha   90.00
_cell.angle_beta   90.00
_cell.angle_gamma   90.00
#
_symmetry.space_group_name_H-M   'P 1'
#
loop_
_entity.id
_entity.type
_entity.pdbx_description
1 polymer ?
#
loop_
_entity_poly.entity_id
_entity_poly.type
_entity_poly.pdbx_seq_one_letter_code
_entity_poly.pdbx_strand_id
1 'polypeptide(L)'
;MHVPIETVRDAQRFATKAGADGCIAVGGGSTTGLGKAIALEYGTPIIALPTTYAGSEMTPVWGLTADGVKKTGRDPRVLPTSVIYDPN
;
A
#
# COMPACT_ATOMS: atom_id res chain seq x y z
N MET A 1 -2.65 0.21 11.57
CA MET A 1 -3.79 1.01 11.09
C MET A 1 -4.51 0.18 10.02
N HIS A 2 -5.85 0.28 9.94
CA HIS A 2 -6.75 -0.66 9.26
C HIS A 2 -6.83 -0.34 7.76
N VAL A 3 -6.65 -1.35 6.91
CA VAL A 3 -6.85 -1.25 5.45
C VAL A 3 -8.05 -2.14 5.11
N PRO A 4 -9.27 -1.60 5.01
CA PRO A 4 -10.43 -2.37 4.59
C PRO A 4 -10.24 -2.87 3.16
N ILE A 5 -10.61 -4.12 2.89
CA ILE A 5 -10.52 -4.70 1.55
C ILE A 5 -11.35 -3.90 0.51
N GLU A 6 -12.45 -3.27 0.93
CA GLU A 6 -13.27 -2.45 0.04
C GLU A 6 -12.51 -1.21 -0.46
N THR A 7 -11.70 -0.57 0.39
CA THR A 7 -10.86 0.56 -0.02
C THR A 7 -9.83 0.16 -1.07
N VAL A 8 -9.28 -1.06 -0.97
CA VAL A 8 -8.32 -1.61 -1.94
C VAL A 8 -9.01 -1.80 -3.30
N ARG A 9 -10.22 -2.38 -3.29
CA ARG A 9 -11.03 -2.60 -4.50
C ARG A 9 -11.43 -1.29 -5.16
N ASP A 10 -11.83 -0.28 -4.37
CA ASP A 10 -12.14 1.06 -4.85
C ASP A 10 -10.93 1.72 -5.52
N ALA A 11 -9.78 1.69 -4.85
CA ALA A 11 -8.54 2.24 -5.37
C ALA A 11 -8.14 1.58 -6.69
N GLN A 12 -8.26 0.25 -6.80
CA GLN A 12 -7.97 -0.46 -8.04
C GLN A 12 -8.91 -0.09 -9.18
N ARG A 13 -10.22 0.02 -8.90
CA ARG A 13 -11.20 0.46 -9.90
C ARG A 13 -10.86 1.84 -10.44
N PHE A 14 -10.46 2.76 -9.56
CA PHE A 14 -10.02 4.09 -9.94
C PHE A 14 -8.74 4.04 -10.78
N ALA A 15 -7.71 3.32 -10.33
CA ALA A 15 -6.44 3.18 -11.04
C ALA A 15 -6.63 2.60 -12.46
N THR A 16 -7.47 1.57 -12.60
CA THR A 16 -7.79 0.96 -13.90
C THR A 16 -8.49 1.96 -14.82
N LYS A 17 -9.47 2.72 -14.32
CA LYS A 17 -10.18 3.75 -15.10
C LYS A 17 -9.24 4.87 -15.54
N ALA A 18 -8.26 5.21 -14.72
CA ALA A 18 -7.26 6.23 -15.01
C ALA A 18 -6.16 5.74 -15.97
N GLY A 19 -6.10 4.44 -16.28
CA GLY A 19 -4.98 3.85 -17.03
C GLY A 19 -3.65 3.91 -16.27
N ALA A 20 -3.70 3.93 -14.94
CA ALA A 20 -2.51 3.98 -14.10
C ALA A 20 -1.78 2.63 -14.11
N ASP A 21 -0.46 2.68 -14.23
CA ASP A 21 0.46 1.53 -14.25
C ASP A 21 1.21 1.35 -12.92
N GLY A 22 0.99 2.24 -11.95
CA GLY A 22 1.64 2.26 -10.66
C GLY A 22 0.86 3.07 -9.62
N CYS A 23 1.32 3.05 -8.38
CA CYS A 23 0.78 3.93 -7.33
C CYS A 23 1.88 4.61 -6.52
N ILE A 24 1.58 5.82 -6.04
CA ILE A 24 2.44 6.58 -5.15
C ILE A 24 1.71 6.71 -3.81
N ALA A 25 2.28 6.12 -2.76
CA ALA A 25 1.73 6.18 -1.41
C ALA A 25 2.38 7.32 -0.61
N VAL A 26 1.67 8.45 -0.47
CA VAL A 26 2.13 9.62 0.28
C VAL A 26 1.45 9.68 1.63
N GLY A 27 2.19 9.43 2.71
CA GLY A 27 1.64 9.47 4.06
C GLY A 27 2.36 8.54 5.04
N GLY A 28 1.67 8.19 6.13
CA GLY A 28 2.20 7.27 7.12
C GLY A 28 2.01 5.80 6.76
N GLY A 29 2.34 4.90 7.71
CA GLY A 29 2.30 3.45 7.48
C GLY A 29 0.96 2.87 7.04
N SER A 30 -0.15 3.59 7.24
CA SER A 30 -1.48 3.19 6.74
C SER A 30 -1.67 3.45 5.26
N THR A 31 -1.21 4.61 4.77
CA THR A 31 -1.23 4.93 3.34
C THR A 31 -0.32 3.98 2.58
N THR A 32 0.87 3.72 3.12
CA THR A 32 1.76 2.68 2.60
C THR A 32 1.09 1.31 2.63
N GLY A 33 0.38 0.98 3.71
CA GLY A 33 -0.39 -0.26 3.85
C GLY A 33 -1.46 -0.44 2.77
N LEU A 34 -2.15 0.62 2.37
CA LEU A 34 -3.10 0.59 1.26
C LEU A 34 -2.38 0.31 -0.07
N GLY A 35 -1.28 1.01 -0.35
CA GLY A 35 -0.47 0.74 -1.55
C GLY A 35 -0.01 -0.72 -1.61
N LYS A 36 0.48 -1.25 -0.49
CA LYS A 36 0.86 -2.66 -0.33
C LYS A 36 -0.26 -3.64 -0.64
N ALA A 37 -1.47 -3.35 -0.16
CA ALA A 37 -2.63 -4.18 -0.44
C ALA A 37 -3.00 -4.19 -1.93
N ILE A 38 -2.89 -3.04 -2.61
CA ILE A 38 -3.10 -2.95 -4.06
C ILE A 38 -2.05 -3.79 -4.80
N ALA A 39 -0.77 -3.68 -4.43
CA ALA A 39 0.29 -4.50 -5.02
C ALA A 39 0.11 -6.00 -4.78
N LEU A 40 -0.37 -6.38 -3.58
CA LEU A 40 -0.63 -7.78 -3.25
C LEU A 40 -1.70 -8.40 -4.16
N GLU A 41 -2.81 -7.68 -4.36
CA GLU A 41 -3.96 -8.14 -5.12
C GLU A 41 -3.76 -8.03 -6.63
N TYR A 42 -3.07 -6.99 -7.10
CA TYR A 42 -3.06 -6.61 -8.53
C TYR A 42 -1.67 -6.51 -9.16
N GLY A 43 -0.60 -6.70 -8.38
CA GLY A 43 0.78 -6.66 -8.89
C GLY A 43 1.28 -5.27 -9.30
N THR A 44 0.57 -4.22 -8.90
CA THR A 44 0.92 -2.83 -9.23
C THR A 44 2.17 -2.39 -8.46
N PRO A 45 3.20 -1.81 -9.11
CA PRO A 45 4.37 -1.27 -8.43
C PRO A 45 3.99 -0.06 -7.54
N ILE A 46 4.73 0.10 -6.45
CA ILE A 46 4.50 1.17 -5.47
C ILE A 46 5.76 2.02 -5.31
N ILE A 47 5.61 3.33 -5.31
CA ILE A 47 6.60 4.27 -4.76
C ILE A 47 6.06 4.79 -3.42
N ALA A 48 6.86 4.74 -2.37
CA ALA A 48 6.45 5.24 -1.05
C ALA A 48 7.12 6.59 -0.72
N LEU A 49 6.32 7.54 -0.25
CA LEU A 49 6.75 8.83 0.32
C LEU A 49 6.31 8.88 1.79
N PRO A 50 7.12 8.35 2.73
CA PRO A 50 6.75 8.26 4.13
C PRO A 50 6.75 9.62 4.82
N THR A 51 5.64 9.97 5.48
CA THR A 51 5.51 11.20 6.28
C THR A 51 5.52 10.92 7.79
N THR A 52 5.90 9.70 8.18
CA THR A 52 5.95 9.23 9.57
C THR A 52 7.09 8.23 9.73
N TYR A 53 7.49 7.93 10.98
CA TYR A 53 8.55 6.96 11.28
C TYR A 53 8.04 5.52 11.43
N ALA A 54 6.96 5.14 10.75
CA ALA A 54 6.36 3.82 10.90
C ALA A 54 7.20 2.67 10.32
N GLY A 55 8.06 2.95 9.31
CA GLY A 55 8.94 1.96 8.69
C GLY A 55 8.21 0.92 7.83
N SER A 56 6.92 1.11 7.52
CA SER A 56 6.16 0.15 6.71
C SER A 56 6.80 -0.03 5.33
N GLU A 57 7.22 1.06 4.72
CA GLU A 57 7.91 1.17 3.44
C GLU A 57 9.16 0.28 3.31
N MET A 58 9.80 -0.09 4.42
CA MET A 58 11.00 -0.94 4.44
C MET A 58 10.72 -2.41 4.79
N THR A 59 9.45 -2.84 4.73
CA THR A 59 9.07 -4.23 5.10
C THR A 59 8.23 -4.91 4.02
N PRO A 60 8.39 -6.24 3.82
CA PRO A 60 7.49 -7.03 2.98
C PRO A 60 6.20 -7.40 3.72
N VAL A 61 5.88 -6.75 4.85
CA VAL A 61 4.71 -7.05 5.68
C VAL A 61 3.50 -6.28 5.16
N TRP A 62 2.37 -6.95 5.01
CA TRP A 62 1.09 -6.33 4.70
C TRP A 62 0.05 -6.65 5.79
N GLY A 63 -0.98 -5.81 5.85
CA GLY A 63 -2.13 -6.02 6.73
C GLY A 63 -3.41 -5.60 6.03
N LEU A 64 -4.35 -6.52 5.93
CA LEU A 64 -5.67 -6.33 5.33
C LEU A 64 -6.74 -6.60 6.38
N THR A 65 -7.86 -5.91 6.31
CA THR A 65 -9.02 -6.25 7.12
C THR A 65 -10.21 -6.55 6.22
N ALA A 66 -10.78 -7.74 6.40
CA ALA A 66 -11.99 -8.19 5.75
C ALA A 66 -12.93 -8.73 6.84
N ASP A 67 -14.21 -8.39 6.76
CA ASP A 67 -15.24 -8.82 7.72
C ASP A 67 -14.88 -8.53 9.19
N GLY A 68 -14.22 -7.38 9.43
CA GLY A 68 -13.75 -6.98 10.76
C GLY A 68 -12.51 -7.73 11.26
N VAL A 69 -12.03 -8.75 10.53
CA VAL A 69 -10.86 -9.56 10.92
C VAL A 69 -9.61 -9.07 10.21
N LYS A 70 -8.63 -8.60 10.99
CA LYS A 70 -7.33 -8.19 10.47
C LYS A 70 -6.47 -9.42 10.19
N LYS A 71 -6.07 -9.58 8.94
CA LYS A 71 -5.08 -10.56 8.49
C LYS A 71 -3.77 -9.84 8.17
N THR A 72 -2.67 -10.49 8.47
CA THR A 72 -1.33 -10.00 8.14
C THR A 72 -0.52 -11.11 7.49
N GLY A 73 0.39 -10.73 6.60
CA GLY A 73 1.28 -11.68 5.95
C GLY A 73 2.56 -11.00 5.51
N ARG A 74 3.39 -11.79 4.82
CA ARG A 74 4.63 -11.32 4.21
C ARG A 74 4.64 -11.73 2.75
N ASP A 75 4.94 -10.79 1.88
CA ASP A 75 5.06 -11.03 0.45
C ASP A 75 6.07 -10.04 -0.16
N PRO A 76 7.14 -10.48 -0.85
CA PRO A 76 8.07 -9.58 -1.50
C PRO A 76 7.42 -8.61 -2.50
N ARG A 77 6.29 -8.98 -3.11
CA ARG A 77 5.57 -8.15 -4.08
C ARG A 77 5.02 -6.87 -3.48
N VAL A 78 4.84 -6.81 -2.16
CA VAL A 78 4.34 -5.61 -1.48
C VAL A 78 5.46 -4.64 -1.08
N LEU A 79 6.73 -5.00 -1.27
CA LEU A 79 7.80 -4.06 -0.97
C LEU A 79 7.79 -2.93 -2.00
N PRO A 80 7.77 -1.65 -1.59
CA PRO A 80 7.89 -0.54 -2.52
C PRO A 80 9.12 -0.67 -3.41
N THR A 81 8.95 -0.41 -4.70
CA THR A 81 10.03 -0.43 -5.69
C THR A 81 11.02 0.71 -5.45
N SER A 82 10.55 1.81 -4.88
CA SER A 82 11.37 2.95 -4.47
C SER A 82 10.75 3.65 -3.27
N VAL A 83 11.60 4.26 -2.45
CA VAL A 83 11.20 5.07 -1.30
C VAL A 83 11.86 6.43 -1.40
N ILE A 84 11.07 7.50 -1.26
CA ILE A 84 11.53 8.88 -1.26
C ILE A 84 11.32 9.43 0.15
N TYR A 85 12.41 9.79 0.82
CA TYR A 85 12.36 10.52 2.07
C TYR A 85 12.60 12.01 1.79
N ASP A 86 11.58 12.82 1.99
CA ASP A 86 11.66 14.27 1.99
C ASP A 86 11.28 14.78 3.39
N PRO A 87 12.21 15.37 4.15
CA PRO A 87 11.94 15.84 5.51
C PRO A 87 11.27 17.21 5.58
N ASN A 88 11.05 17.89 4.43
CA ASN A 88 10.47 19.23 4.38
C ASN A 88 8.94 19.26 4.48
#